data_AF-A0AAN5CMF7-F1
#
_entry.id   AF-A0AAN5CMF7-F1
#
_cell.length_a   1.000
_cell.length_b   1.000
_cell.length_c   1.000
_cell.angle_alpha   90.00
_cell.angle_beta   90.00
_cell.angle_gamma   90.00
#
_symmetry.space_group_name_H-M   'P 1'
#
loop_
_entity.id
_entity.type
_entity.pdbx_description
1 polymer ?
#
loop_
_entity_poly.entity_id
_entity_poly.type
_entity_poly.pdbx_seq_one_letter_code
_entity_poly.pdbx_strand_id
1 'polypeptide(L)'
;MVLRDLLFGADFALNSGYIFPTFAYYGTYYYTVHSQVWGVVIISINRYVTVCRPLSKIARLYDKIGTFPLWIINIIAPLLMMIRMLFQGSVYYYRTGPDQIALHVPLEIVKTNSLQGMIASVLGSTVCAVCYFLVIRRLIAAQRKTTGAQRDFAREKTLTIVGFSLFVALCLSTLFYILICIHAANDDANAVNEVRVYYIYALMALTFVNPWMLIITSKSTRR
;
A
#
# COMPACT_ATOMS: atom_id res chain seq x y z
N MET A 1 4.50 -38.68 -9.08
CA MET A 1 4.36 -37.36 -8.42
C MET A 1 5.75 -36.88 -8.03
N VAL A 2 6.15 -35.70 -8.49
CA VAL A 2 7.45 -35.11 -8.15
C VAL A 2 7.31 -34.37 -6.81
N LEU A 3 8.30 -34.45 -5.92
CA LEU A 3 8.30 -33.78 -4.61
C LEU A 3 7.95 -32.28 -4.70
N ARG A 4 8.32 -31.63 -5.81
CA ARG A 4 7.98 -30.25 -6.15
C ARG A 4 6.46 -30.01 -6.22
N ASP A 5 5.70 -30.93 -6.81
CA ASP A 5 4.25 -30.78 -6.98
C ASP A 5 3.50 -31.03 -5.65
N LEU A 6 4.11 -31.80 -4.75
CA LEU A 6 3.61 -32.04 -3.39
C LEU A 6 3.87 -30.87 -2.43
N LEU A 7 4.93 -30.09 -2.67
CA LEU A 7 5.32 -28.95 -1.82
C LEU A 7 4.87 -27.58 -2.36
N PHE A 8 4.79 -27.44 -3.68
CA PHE A 8 4.50 -26.15 -4.35
C PHE A 8 3.49 -26.27 -5.49
N GLY A 9 2.94 -27.46 -5.75
CA GLY A 9 1.99 -27.71 -6.85
C GLY A 9 0.54 -27.48 -6.45
N ALA A 10 -0.36 -27.69 -7.42
CA ALA A 10 -1.80 -27.55 -7.20
C ALA A 10 -2.33 -28.50 -6.10
N ASP A 11 -1.72 -29.67 -5.97
CA ASP A 11 -2.08 -30.65 -4.94
C ASP A 11 -1.73 -30.14 -3.53
N PHE A 12 -0.62 -29.41 -3.35
CA PHE A 12 -0.32 -28.75 -2.06
C PHE A 12 -1.39 -27.72 -1.72
N ALA A 13 -1.72 -26.84 -2.68
CA ALA A 13 -2.71 -25.79 -2.47
C ALA A 13 -4.10 -26.35 -2.14
N LEU A 14 -4.52 -27.43 -2.79
CA LEU A 14 -5.79 -28.11 -2.53
C LEU A 14 -5.79 -28.87 -1.20
N ASN A 15 -4.69 -29.56 -0.87
CA ASN A 15 -4.57 -30.35 0.37
C ASN A 15 -4.34 -29.49 1.61
N SER A 16 -3.93 -28.23 1.45
CA SER A 16 -3.76 -27.27 2.55
C SER A 16 -5.08 -26.87 3.24
N GLY A 17 -6.23 -27.28 2.67
CA GLY A 17 -7.56 -26.99 3.18
C GLY A 17 -7.79 -25.48 3.25
N TYR A 18 -8.02 -24.98 4.48
CA TYR A 18 -8.34 -23.58 4.73
C TYR A 18 -7.13 -22.76 5.21
N ILE A 19 -6.04 -23.39 5.65
CA ILE A 19 -4.97 -22.70 6.40
C ILE A 19 -4.15 -21.80 5.46
N PHE A 20 -3.58 -22.40 4.41
CA PHE A 20 -2.75 -21.68 3.45
C PHE A 20 -3.53 -20.60 2.66
N PRO A 21 -4.72 -20.86 2.08
CA PRO A 21 -5.50 -19.82 1.40
C PRO A 21 -5.88 -18.65 2.32
N THR A 22 -6.21 -18.92 3.59
CA THR A 22 -6.48 -17.88 4.59
C THR A 22 -5.23 -17.04 4.87
N PHE A 23 -4.08 -17.68 5.08
CA PHE A 23 -2.81 -16.97 5.29
C PHE A 23 -2.39 -16.15 4.06
N ALA A 24 -2.52 -16.69 2.85
CA ALA A 24 -2.22 -15.99 1.62
C ALA A 24 -3.16 -14.78 1.40
N TYR A 25 -4.47 -14.97 1.61
CA TYR A 25 -5.47 -13.93 1.37
C TYR A 25 -5.41 -12.81 2.42
N TYR A 26 -5.42 -13.13 3.70
CA TYR A 26 -5.38 -12.11 4.75
C TYR A 26 -3.93 -11.69 5.05
N GLY A 27 -3.11 -12.65 5.47
CA GLY A 27 -1.77 -12.42 6.01
C GLY A 27 -0.76 -11.90 4.98
N THR A 28 -0.92 -12.23 3.70
CA THR A 28 -0.04 -11.70 2.64
C THR A 28 -0.70 -10.55 1.91
N TYR A 29 -1.87 -10.78 1.31
CA TYR A 29 -2.49 -9.79 0.44
C TYR A 29 -3.00 -8.55 1.21
N TYR A 30 -3.92 -8.71 2.16
CA TYR A 30 -4.47 -7.55 2.88
C TYR A 30 -3.41 -6.86 3.75
N TYR A 31 -2.48 -7.61 4.33
CA TYR A 31 -1.40 -7.04 5.13
C TYR A 31 -0.48 -6.15 4.32
N THR A 32 -0.04 -6.64 3.16
CA THR A 32 0.83 -5.87 2.27
C THR A 32 0.14 -4.58 1.86
N VAL A 33 -1.14 -4.63 1.50
CA VAL A 33 -1.86 -3.43 1.11
C VAL A 33 -2.00 -2.44 2.26
N HIS A 34 -2.48 -2.87 3.42
CA HIS A 34 -2.65 -1.96 4.57
C HIS A 34 -1.32 -1.39 5.03
N SER A 35 -0.23 -2.17 4.95
CA SER A 35 1.12 -1.70 5.23
C SER A 35 1.59 -0.65 4.23
N GLN A 36 1.29 -0.83 2.94
CA GLN A 36 1.60 0.16 1.90
C GLN A 36 0.81 1.46 2.10
N VAL A 37 -0.50 1.40 2.33
CA VAL A 37 -1.32 2.59 2.60
C VAL A 37 -0.78 3.35 3.82
N TRP A 38 -0.52 2.63 4.91
CA TRP A 38 0.08 3.19 6.13
C TRP A 38 1.43 3.85 5.86
N GLY A 39 2.32 3.16 5.14
CA GLY A 39 3.64 3.66 4.78
C GLY A 39 3.57 4.96 3.96
N VAL A 40 2.71 5.02 2.94
CA VAL A 40 2.54 6.23 2.12
C VAL A 40 2.02 7.41 2.97
N VAL A 41 1.10 7.17 3.89
CA VAL A 41 0.59 8.20 4.82
C VAL A 41 1.71 8.71 5.72
N ILE A 42 2.46 7.82 6.37
CA ILE A 42 3.56 8.21 7.26
C ILE A 42 4.65 8.98 6.51
N ILE A 43 5.02 8.55 5.30
CA ILE A 43 5.97 9.26 4.44
C ILE A 43 5.47 10.68 4.13
N SER A 44 4.18 10.82 3.80
CA SER A 44 3.56 12.10 3.45
C SER A 44 3.50 13.07 4.64
N ILE A 45 3.14 12.56 5.83
CA ILE A 45 3.14 13.34 7.08
C ILE A 45 4.56 13.79 7.42
N ASN A 46 5.53 12.87 7.36
CA ASN A 46 6.93 13.19 7.63
C ASN A 46 7.42 14.31 6.70
N ARG A 47 7.13 14.21 5.40
CA ARG A 47 7.49 15.26 4.43
C ARG A 47 6.86 16.61 4.75
N TYR A 48 5.58 16.61 5.11
CA TYR A 48 4.91 17.83 5.56
C TYR A 48 5.62 18.45 6.78
N VAL A 49 5.95 17.64 7.79
CA VAL A 49 6.62 18.12 8.99
C VAL A 49 8.01 18.70 8.66
N THR A 50 8.83 17.98 7.89
CA THR A 50 10.19 18.42 7.53
C THR A 50 10.18 19.72 6.72
N VAL A 51 9.30 19.85 5.72
CA VAL A 51 9.32 21.00 4.79
C VAL A 51 8.54 22.20 5.34
N CYS A 52 7.35 21.97 5.90
CA CYS A 52 6.46 23.05 6.33
C CYS A 52 6.69 23.47 7.78
N ARG A 53 7.19 22.58 8.64
CA ARG A 53 7.31 22.81 10.09
C ARG A 53 8.64 22.28 10.67
N PRO A 54 9.81 22.66 10.11
CA PRO A 54 11.10 22.09 10.51
C PRO A 54 11.48 22.36 11.97
N LEU A 55 10.99 23.45 12.57
CA LEU A 55 11.29 23.81 13.98
C LEU A 55 10.23 23.33 14.98
N SER A 56 9.23 22.57 14.53
CA SER A 56 8.15 22.10 15.40
C SER A 56 8.61 21.01 16.36
N LYS A 57 7.84 20.82 17.46
CA LYS A 57 8.06 19.71 18.39
C LYS A 57 7.94 18.34 17.70
N ILE A 58 7.08 18.24 16.68
CA ILE A 58 6.88 17.01 15.90
C ILE A 58 8.11 16.69 15.06
N ALA A 59 8.74 17.68 14.42
CA ALA A 59 9.99 17.48 13.68
C ALA A 59 11.10 16.93 14.59
N ARG A 60 11.27 17.57 15.76
CA ARG A 60 12.24 17.10 16.77
C ARG A 60 11.93 15.70 17.31
N LEU A 61 10.66 15.30 17.33
CA LEU A 61 10.26 13.96 17.72
C LEU A 61 10.70 12.94 16.65
N TYR A 62 10.40 13.21 15.37
CA TYR A 62 10.85 12.35 14.26
C TYR A 62 12.37 12.18 14.23
N ASP A 63 13.14 13.25 14.51
CA ASP A 63 14.61 13.19 14.56
C ASP A 63 15.14 12.36 15.74
N LYS A 64 14.38 12.25 16.83
CA LYS A 64 14.77 11.52 18.05
C LYS A 64 14.31 10.08 18.09
N ILE A 65 13.28 9.72 17.33
CA ILE A 65 12.78 8.35 17.30
C ILE A 65 13.82 7.46 16.61
N GLY A 66 14.29 6.43 17.32
CA GLY A 66 15.18 5.43 16.76
C GLY A 66 14.51 4.54 15.71
N THR A 67 15.32 3.84 14.92
CA THR A 67 14.84 2.94 13.85
C THR A 67 13.96 1.80 14.36
N PHE A 68 14.28 1.23 15.52
CA PHE A 68 13.56 0.08 16.07
C PHE A 68 12.10 0.40 16.44
N PRO A 69 11.79 1.49 17.18
CA PRO A 69 10.41 1.93 17.38
C PRO A 69 9.64 2.17 16.07
N LEU A 70 10.28 2.78 15.05
CA LEU A 70 9.63 2.99 13.75
C LEU A 70 9.27 1.66 13.08
N TRP A 71 10.17 0.67 13.15
CA TRP A 71 9.93 -0.66 12.61
C TRP A 71 8.74 -1.33 13.29
N ILE A 72 8.68 -1.28 14.63
CA ILE A 72 7.54 -1.80 15.40
C ILE A 72 6.23 -1.10 14.99
N ILE A 73 6.22 0.23 14.91
CA ILE A 73 5.02 0.99 14.54
C ILE A 73 4.52 0.60 13.15
N ASN A 74 5.42 0.44 12.18
CA ASN A 74 5.07 0.08 10.81
C ASN A 74 4.61 -1.38 10.65
N ILE A 75 4.89 -2.25 11.63
CA ILE A 75 4.36 -3.63 11.65
C ILE A 75 3.03 -3.69 12.39
N ILE A 76 2.97 -3.09 13.57
CA ILE A 76 1.81 -3.18 14.47
C ILE A 76 0.63 -2.42 13.91
N ALA A 77 0.81 -1.20 13.39
CA ALA A 77 -0.32 -0.39 12.93
C ALA A 77 -1.13 -1.08 11.80
N PRO A 78 -0.50 -1.63 10.73
CA PRO A 78 -1.24 -2.40 9.72
C PRO A 78 -1.87 -3.69 10.27
N LEU A 79 -1.19 -4.36 11.22
CA LEU A 79 -1.70 -5.58 11.85
C LEU A 79 -2.97 -5.30 12.67
N LEU A 80 -3.00 -4.17 13.40
CA LEU A 80 -4.19 -3.72 14.13
C LEU A 80 -5.35 -3.39 13.19
N MET A 81 -5.08 -2.78 12.02
CA MET A 81 -6.12 -2.54 11.02
C MET A 81 -6.75 -3.86 10.53
N MET A 82 -5.97 -4.94 10.50
CA MET A 82 -6.43 -6.24 10.02
C MET A 82 -7.02 -7.18 11.06
N ILE A 83 -7.03 -6.81 12.34
CA ILE A 83 -7.38 -7.74 13.42
C ILE A 83 -8.72 -8.45 13.17
N ARG A 84 -9.73 -7.73 12.67
CA ARG A 84 -11.05 -8.29 12.29
C ARG A 84 -10.93 -9.36 11.21
N MET A 85 -10.08 -9.14 10.21
CA MET A 85 -9.95 -10.03 9.05
C MET A 85 -9.36 -11.39 9.41
N LEU A 86 -8.57 -11.47 10.49
CA LEU A 86 -8.01 -12.73 10.98
C LEU A 86 -9.08 -13.69 11.53
N PHE A 87 -10.27 -13.19 11.86
CA PHE A 87 -11.39 -13.98 12.36
C PHE A 87 -12.50 -14.20 11.32
N GLN A 88 -12.28 -13.76 10.07
CA GLN A 88 -13.22 -14.03 8.98
C GLN A 88 -13.03 -15.45 8.44
N GLY A 89 -14.15 -16.08 8.06
CA GLY A 89 -14.23 -17.51 7.76
C GLY A 89 -13.39 -18.03 6.58
N SER A 90 -13.67 -19.27 6.21
CA SER A 90 -12.85 -20.15 5.38
C SER A 90 -12.76 -19.72 3.92
N VAL A 91 -11.64 -19.08 3.57
CA VAL A 91 -11.16 -18.96 2.20
C VAL A 91 -10.53 -20.30 1.81
N TYR A 92 -10.79 -20.80 0.60
CA TYR A 92 -10.22 -22.08 0.13
C TYR A 92 -9.88 -22.06 -1.36
N TYR A 93 -8.95 -22.93 -1.77
CA TYR A 93 -8.68 -23.18 -3.18
C TYR A 93 -9.59 -24.28 -3.72
N TYR A 94 -10.02 -24.15 -4.97
CA TYR A 94 -10.78 -25.17 -5.69
C TYR A 94 -10.25 -25.32 -7.12
N ARG A 95 -10.48 -26.49 -7.72
CA ARG A 95 -10.05 -26.78 -9.09
C ARG A 95 -11.09 -26.26 -10.08
N THR A 96 -10.66 -25.42 -11.03
CA THR A 96 -11.52 -24.87 -12.10
C THR A 96 -11.26 -25.56 -13.44
N GLY A 97 -10.10 -26.19 -13.62
CA GLY A 97 -9.72 -26.97 -14.81
C GLY A 97 -8.60 -27.97 -14.49
N PRO A 98 -8.10 -28.74 -15.47
CA PRO A 98 -7.12 -29.82 -15.25
C PRO A 98 -5.90 -29.39 -14.43
N ASP A 99 -5.37 -28.20 -14.75
CA ASP A 99 -4.19 -27.60 -14.09
C ASP A 99 -4.46 -26.20 -13.52
N GLN A 100 -5.73 -25.85 -13.30
CA GLN A 100 -6.12 -24.53 -12.81
C GLN A 100 -6.78 -24.59 -11.43
N ILE A 101 -6.20 -23.83 -10.52
CA ILE A 101 -6.72 -23.60 -9.16
C ILE A 101 -7.13 -22.15 -9.00
N ALA A 102 -8.32 -21.94 -8.46
CA ALA A 102 -8.86 -20.63 -8.16
C ALA A 102 -9.12 -20.49 -6.66
N LEU A 103 -9.00 -19.26 -6.16
CA LEU A 103 -9.30 -18.93 -4.77
C LEU A 103 -10.81 -18.61 -4.66
N HIS A 104 -11.55 -19.42 -3.92
CA HIS A 104 -12.92 -19.10 -3.55
C HIS A 104 -12.92 -18.19 -2.32
N VAL A 105 -13.52 -17.01 -2.46
CA VAL A 105 -13.79 -16.10 -1.34
C VAL A 105 -15.28 -15.79 -1.35
N PRO A 106 -16.00 -16.04 -0.24
CA PRO A 106 -17.41 -15.65 -0.11
C PRO A 106 -17.59 -14.15 -0.39
N LEU A 107 -18.64 -13.80 -1.15
CA LEU A 107 -18.89 -12.42 -1.57
C LEU A 107 -19.05 -11.47 -0.39
N GLU A 108 -19.68 -11.91 0.70
CA GLU A 108 -19.82 -11.15 1.95
C GLU A 108 -18.46 -10.76 2.57
N ILE A 109 -17.48 -11.66 2.51
CA ILE A 109 -16.11 -11.38 2.98
C ILE A 109 -15.46 -10.35 2.05
N VAL A 110 -15.62 -10.51 0.73
CA VAL A 110 -15.09 -9.54 -0.25
C VAL A 110 -15.71 -8.16 -0.04
N LYS A 111 -17.03 -8.07 0.15
CA LYS A 111 -17.77 -6.82 0.36
C LYS A 111 -17.27 -6.09 1.60
N THR A 112 -17.18 -6.79 2.73
CA THR A 112 -16.71 -6.17 3.98
C THR A 112 -15.24 -5.75 3.93
N ASN A 113 -14.37 -6.54 3.30
CA ASN A 113 -12.94 -6.23 3.27
C ASN A 113 -12.57 -5.20 2.21
N SER A 114 -13.27 -5.19 1.07
CA SER A 114 -13.13 -4.15 0.06
C SER A 114 -13.63 -2.81 0.60
N LEU A 115 -14.73 -2.78 1.35
CA LEU A 115 -15.20 -1.58 2.03
C LEU A 115 -14.16 -1.04 3.02
N GLN A 116 -13.58 -1.91 3.85
CA GLN A 116 -12.51 -1.51 4.78
C GLN A 116 -11.27 -0.98 4.04
N GLY A 117 -10.82 -1.68 2.98
CA GLY A 117 -9.71 -1.24 2.14
C GLY A 117 -9.98 0.10 1.46
N MET A 118 -11.20 0.32 0.98
CA MET A 118 -11.66 1.59 0.41
C MET A 118 -11.62 2.71 1.45
N ILE A 119 -12.19 2.51 2.65
CA ILE A 119 -12.15 3.52 3.72
C ILE A 119 -10.71 3.88 4.07
N ALA A 120 -9.86 2.88 4.30
CA ALA A 120 -8.45 3.09 4.64
C ALA A 120 -7.70 3.87 3.55
N SER A 121 -7.87 3.49 2.28
CA SER A 121 -7.19 4.11 1.15
C SER A 121 -7.73 5.51 0.81
N VAL A 122 -9.04 5.77 0.96
CA VAL A 122 -9.65 7.10 0.82
C VAL A 122 -9.16 8.05 1.90
N LEU A 123 -9.17 7.62 3.18
CA LEU A 123 -8.65 8.43 4.27
C LEU A 123 -7.16 8.71 4.09
N GLY A 124 -6.38 7.67 3.76
CA GLY A 124 -4.95 7.80 3.52
C GLY A 124 -4.63 8.74 2.37
N SER A 125 -5.30 8.59 1.22
CA SER A 125 -5.11 9.48 0.06
C SER A 125 -5.54 10.92 0.35
N THR A 126 -6.60 11.14 1.14
CA THR A 126 -7.01 12.49 1.56
C THR A 126 -5.93 13.17 2.40
N VAL A 127 -5.38 12.47 3.39
CA VAL A 127 -4.26 12.98 4.20
C VAL A 127 -3.05 13.29 3.33
N CYS A 128 -2.69 12.38 2.42
CA CYS A 128 -1.56 12.58 1.50
C CYS A 128 -1.78 13.80 0.58
N ALA A 129 -2.99 13.97 0.04
CA ALA A 129 -3.34 15.08 -0.82
C ALA A 129 -3.15 16.43 -0.10
N VAL A 130 -3.64 16.53 1.14
CA VAL A 130 -3.45 17.73 1.99
C VAL A 130 -1.97 17.97 2.26
N CYS A 131 -1.21 16.94 2.65
CA CYS A 131 0.22 17.05 2.92
C CYS A 131 0.99 17.55 1.68
N TYR A 132 0.81 16.93 0.52
CA TYR A 132 1.53 17.32 -0.70
C TYR A 132 1.10 18.68 -1.22
N PHE A 133 -0.18 19.04 -1.12
CA PHE A 133 -0.64 20.39 -1.45
C PHE A 133 0.11 21.46 -0.64
N LEU A 134 0.24 21.26 0.68
CA LEU A 134 0.96 22.18 1.56
C LEU A 134 2.47 22.19 1.30
N VAL A 135 3.08 21.02 1.08
CA VAL A 135 4.52 20.89 0.77
C VAL A 135 4.86 21.60 -0.54
N ILE A 136 4.11 21.33 -1.62
CA ILE A 136 4.32 21.94 -2.93
C ILE A 136 4.15 23.46 -2.83
N ARG A 137 3.09 23.93 -2.18
CA ARG A 137 2.87 25.37 -1.95
C ARG A 137 4.05 26.01 -1.21
N ARG A 138 4.60 25.33 -0.19
CA ARG A 138 5.75 25.82 0.59
C ARG A 138 7.02 25.86 -0.26
N LEU A 139 7.29 24.83 -1.04
CA LEU A 139 8.47 24.75 -1.92
C LEU A 139 8.44 25.85 -3.00
N ILE A 140 7.28 26.08 -3.63
CA ILE A 140 7.13 27.16 -4.62
C ILE A 140 7.37 28.53 -3.98
N ALA A 141 6.85 28.75 -2.77
CA ALA A 141 7.08 30.01 -2.05
C ALA A 141 8.55 30.20 -1.63
N ALA A 142 9.25 29.12 -1.28
CA ALA A 142 10.67 29.15 -0.93
C ALA A 142 11.55 29.41 -2.17
N GLN A 143 11.24 28.80 -3.32
CA GLN A 143 11.99 29.01 -4.57
C GLN A 143 12.10 30.48 -4.96
N ARG A 144 11.06 31.28 -4.69
CA ARG A 144 11.06 32.73 -4.97
C ARG A 144 11.99 33.55 -4.07
N LYS A 145 12.44 33.00 -2.94
CA LYS A 145 13.22 33.72 -1.91
C LYS A 145 14.68 33.28 -1.81
N THR A 146 15.08 32.19 -2.46
CA THR A 146 16.35 31.52 -2.17
C THR A 146 17.34 31.63 -3.33
N THR A 147 18.17 32.67 -3.32
CA THR A 147 19.27 32.88 -4.28
C THR A 147 20.56 32.12 -3.94
N GLY A 148 20.66 31.46 -2.77
CA GLY A 148 21.94 30.87 -2.28
C GLY A 148 21.94 29.41 -1.79
N ALA A 149 20.80 28.74 -1.60
CA ALA A 149 20.73 27.38 -1.03
C ALA A 149 20.20 26.31 -2.02
N GLN A 150 20.65 26.37 -3.28
CA GLN A 150 20.11 25.55 -4.38
C GLN A 150 20.28 24.03 -4.16
N ARG A 151 21.34 23.57 -3.46
CA ARG A 151 21.62 22.14 -3.31
C ARG A 151 20.62 21.44 -2.38
N ASP A 152 20.26 22.08 -1.27
CA ASP A 152 19.27 21.54 -0.33
C ASP A 152 17.87 21.60 -0.92
N PHE A 153 17.56 22.65 -1.69
CA PHE A 153 16.29 22.75 -2.42
C PHE A 153 16.12 21.65 -3.47
N ALA A 154 17.17 21.33 -4.23
CA ALA A 154 17.13 20.25 -5.22
C ALA A 154 16.88 18.88 -4.58
N ARG A 155 17.51 18.63 -3.41
CA ARG A 155 17.28 17.40 -2.64
C ARG A 155 15.84 17.30 -2.16
N GLU A 156 15.29 18.37 -1.57
CA GLU A 156 13.90 18.38 -1.10
C GLU A 156 12.90 18.22 -2.25
N LYS A 157 13.18 18.82 -3.42
CA LYS A 157 12.37 18.63 -4.63
C LYS A 157 12.36 17.17 -5.08
N THR A 158 13.53 16.53 -5.18
CA THR A 158 13.65 15.11 -5.54
C THR A 158 12.85 14.23 -4.59
N LEU A 159 13.03 14.42 -3.28
CA LEU A 159 12.33 13.62 -2.28
C LEU A 159 10.80 13.84 -2.29
N THR A 160 10.37 15.06 -2.60
CA THR A 160 8.95 15.39 -2.77
C THR A 160 8.36 14.71 -4.01
N ILE A 161 9.11 14.62 -5.12
CA ILE A 161 8.66 13.90 -6.33
C ILE A 161 8.50 12.40 -6.08
N VAL A 162 9.46 11.79 -5.37
CA VAL A 162 9.38 10.36 -4.98
C VAL A 162 8.17 10.12 -4.07
N GLY A 163 7.94 10.99 -3.09
CA GLY A 163 6.77 10.89 -2.22
C GLY A 163 5.45 11.10 -2.99
N PHE A 164 5.39 12.08 -3.89
CA PHE A 164 4.19 12.40 -4.65
C PHE A 164 3.81 11.27 -5.62
N SER A 165 4.79 10.60 -6.22
CA SER A 165 4.54 9.44 -7.09
C SER A 165 3.97 8.24 -6.30
N LEU A 166 4.40 8.04 -5.05
CA LEU A 166 3.75 7.08 -4.14
C LEU A 166 2.29 7.45 -3.85
N PHE A 167 1.99 8.74 -3.69
CA PHE A 167 0.61 9.20 -3.53
C PHE A 167 -0.24 8.91 -4.79
N VAL A 168 0.29 9.12 -5.99
CA VAL A 168 -0.40 8.77 -7.24
C VAL A 168 -0.67 7.26 -7.32
N ALA A 169 0.31 6.42 -6.96
CA ALA A 169 0.11 4.98 -6.88
C ALA A 169 -0.97 4.59 -5.85
N LEU A 170 -1.03 5.29 -4.72
CA LEU A 170 -2.09 5.11 -3.73
C LEU A 170 -3.47 5.47 -4.31
N CYS A 171 -3.60 6.58 -5.05
CA CYS A 171 -4.85 6.93 -5.73
C CYS A 171 -5.33 5.85 -6.70
N LEU A 172 -4.42 5.21 -7.45
CA LEU A 172 -4.77 4.08 -8.32
C LEU A 172 -5.28 2.90 -7.51
N SER A 173 -4.62 2.54 -6.41
CA SER A 173 -5.09 1.49 -5.50
C SER A 173 -6.46 1.81 -4.88
N THR A 174 -6.70 3.07 -4.49
CA THR A 174 -8.01 3.53 -4.01
C THR A 174 -9.09 3.34 -5.07
N LEU A 175 -8.81 3.68 -6.34
CA LEU A 175 -9.76 3.49 -7.44
C LEU A 175 -10.15 2.01 -7.59
N PHE A 176 -9.19 1.08 -7.51
CA PHE A 176 -9.49 -0.35 -7.54
C PHE A 176 -10.40 -0.79 -6.38
N TYR A 177 -10.15 -0.30 -5.16
CA TYR A 177 -11.03 -0.62 -4.04
C TYR A 177 -12.44 -0.07 -4.21
N ILE A 178 -12.58 1.13 -4.77
CA ILE A 178 -13.89 1.71 -5.09
C ILE A 178 -14.62 0.83 -6.11
N LEU A 179 -13.94 0.41 -7.19
CA LEU A 179 -14.53 -0.46 -8.20
C LEU A 179 -14.98 -1.80 -7.61
N ILE A 180 -14.13 -2.47 -6.83
CA ILE A 180 -14.49 -3.72 -6.15
C ILE A 180 -15.69 -3.49 -5.22
N CYS A 181 -15.71 -2.39 -4.46
CA CYS A 181 -16.79 -2.10 -3.53
C CYS A 181 -18.12 -1.84 -4.27
N ILE A 182 -18.10 -1.16 -5.42
CA ILE A 182 -19.29 -0.92 -6.26
C ILE A 182 -19.83 -2.24 -6.81
N HIS A 183 -18.98 -3.06 -7.44
CA HIS A 183 -19.42 -4.35 -7.99
C HIS A 183 -19.89 -5.33 -6.91
N ALA A 184 -19.21 -5.37 -5.75
CA ALA A 184 -19.64 -6.16 -4.59
C ALA A 184 -20.93 -5.65 -3.94
N ALA A 185 -21.25 -4.35 -4.08
CA ALA A 185 -22.52 -3.80 -3.61
C ALA A 185 -23.70 -4.18 -4.53
N ASN A 186 -23.44 -4.40 -5.82
CA ASN A 186 -24.41 -4.86 -6.82
C ASN A 186 -24.52 -6.39 -6.89
N ASP A 187 -23.87 -7.10 -5.96
CA ASP A 187 -23.78 -8.56 -5.90
C ASP A 187 -23.26 -9.22 -7.20
N ASP A 188 -22.48 -8.48 -7.99
CA ASP A 188 -21.88 -8.95 -9.25
C ASP A 188 -20.54 -9.64 -9.00
N ALA A 189 -20.61 -10.93 -8.67
CA ALA A 189 -19.43 -11.75 -8.39
C ALA A 189 -18.49 -11.90 -9.59
N ASN A 190 -19.00 -11.83 -10.83
CA ASN A 190 -18.19 -11.96 -12.04
C ASN A 190 -17.31 -10.72 -12.22
N ALA A 191 -17.91 -9.53 -12.17
CA ALA A 191 -17.16 -8.27 -12.28
C ALA A 191 -16.15 -8.10 -11.13
N VAL A 192 -16.50 -8.51 -9.92
CA VAL A 192 -15.56 -8.52 -8.77
C VAL A 192 -14.34 -9.38 -9.09
N ASN A 193 -14.52 -10.58 -9.65
CA ASN A 193 -13.41 -11.46 -9.99
C ASN A 193 -12.57 -10.89 -11.13
N GLU A 194 -13.17 -10.29 -12.14
CA GLU A 194 -12.45 -9.62 -13.23
C GLU A 194 -11.57 -8.47 -12.72
N VAL A 195 -12.11 -7.59 -11.88
CA VAL A 195 -11.36 -6.45 -11.32
C VAL A 195 -10.21 -6.93 -10.43
N ARG A 196 -10.41 -8.01 -9.65
CA ARG A 196 -9.37 -8.56 -8.77
C ARG A 196 -8.14 -9.06 -9.52
N VAL A 197 -8.28 -9.52 -10.77
CA VAL A 197 -7.13 -9.94 -11.60
C VAL A 197 -6.17 -8.78 -11.85
N TYR A 198 -6.69 -7.57 -12.02
CA TYR A 198 -5.87 -6.38 -12.29
C TYR A 198 -5.27 -5.75 -11.03
N TYR A 199 -5.70 -6.18 -9.84
CA TYR A 199 -5.24 -5.58 -8.58
C TYR A 199 -3.74 -5.75 -8.35
N ILE A 200 -3.14 -6.82 -8.90
CA ILE A 200 -1.69 -7.05 -8.83
C ILE A 200 -0.90 -5.86 -9.40
N TYR A 201 -1.41 -5.18 -10.43
CA TYR A 201 -0.75 -4.02 -11.02
C TYR A 201 -0.70 -2.83 -10.06
N ALA A 202 -1.76 -2.62 -9.25
CA ALA A 202 -1.78 -1.58 -8.23
C ALA A 202 -0.79 -1.88 -7.09
N LEU A 203 -0.73 -3.14 -6.64
CA LEU A 203 0.25 -3.63 -5.66
C LEU A 203 1.69 -3.45 -6.16
N MET A 204 1.94 -3.79 -7.43
CA MET A 204 3.24 -3.62 -8.06
C MET A 204 3.61 -2.14 -8.16
N ALA A 205 2.66 -1.27 -8.52
CA ALA A 205 2.90 0.17 -8.54
C ALA A 205 3.32 0.68 -7.16
N LEU A 206 2.58 0.35 -6.09
CA LEU A 206 2.92 0.78 -4.73
C LEU A 206 4.28 0.24 -4.24
N THR A 207 4.63 -1.00 -4.62
CA THR A 207 5.92 -1.61 -4.24
C THR A 207 7.09 -1.01 -4.99
N PHE A 208 6.98 -0.88 -6.31
CA PHE A 208 8.11 -0.60 -7.19
C PHE A 208 8.29 0.88 -7.51
N VAL A 209 7.25 1.72 -7.36
CA VAL A 209 7.38 3.16 -7.62
C VAL A 209 8.48 3.79 -6.77
N ASN A 210 8.60 3.43 -5.49
CA ASN A 210 9.62 4.01 -4.62
C ASN A 210 11.07 3.78 -5.12
N PRO A 211 11.54 2.52 -5.32
CA PRO A 211 12.89 2.29 -5.83
C PRO A 211 13.11 2.87 -7.23
N TRP A 212 12.16 2.74 -8.15
CA TRP A 212 12.30 3.31 -9.50
C TRP A 212 12.43 4.83 -9.46
N MET A 213 11.60 5.50 -8.67
CA MET A 213 11.64 6.95 -8.55
C MET A 213 12.92 7.42 -7.87
N LEU A 214 13.44 6.69 -6.87
CA LEU A 214 14.75 6.98 -6.28
C LEU A 214 15.88 6.84 -7.31
N ILE A 215 15.89 5.78 -8.13
CA ILE A 215 16.90 5.58 -9.18
C ILE A 215 16.85 6.71 -10.21
N ILE A 216 15.66 7.10 -10.66
CA ILE A 216 15.48 8.16 -11.67
C ILE A 216 15.91 9.52 -11.12
N THR A 217 15.52 9.85 -9.88
CA THR A 217 15.64 11.20 -9.33
C THR A 217 16.91 11.45 -8.52
N SER A 218 17.55 10.40 -7.98
CA SER A 218 18.77 10.50 -7.18
C SER A 218 20.01 10.17 -8.02
N LYS A 219 20.97 11.10 -8.08
CA LYS A 219 22.30 10.81 -8.65
C LYS A 219 23.15 9.92 -7.73
N SER A 220 22.96 10.01 -6.41
CA SER A 220 23.77 9.23 -5.46
C SER A 220 23.39 7.75 -5.43
N THR A 221 22.14 7.42 -5.77
CA THR A 221 21.65 6.03 -5.79
C THR A 221 22.01 5.30 -7.10
N ARG A 222 22.40 6.03 -8.15
CA ARG A 222 22.82 5.46 -9.45
C ARG A 222 24.31 5.14 -9.54
N ARG A 223 25.11 5.57 -8.56
CA ARG A 223 26.54 5.29 -8.46
C ARG A 223 26.75 4.15 -7.48
#